data_AF-A0A942FMC3-F1
#
_entry.id   AF-A0A942FMC3-F1
#
_cell.length_a   1.000
_cell.length_b   1.000
_cell.length_c   1.000
_cell.angle_alpha   90.00
_cell.angle_beta   90.00
_cell.angle_gamma   90.00
#
_symmetry.space_group_name_H-M   'P 1'
#
loop_
_entity.id
_entity.type
_entity.pdbx_description
1 polymer ?
#
loop_
_entity_poly.entity_id
_entity_poly.type
_entity_poly.pdbx_seq_one_letter_code
_entity_poly.pdbx_strand_id
1 'polypeptide(L)'
;MNHSLEQGLTSALARIGLAPPAGLERLSGGANMESWRFSSGDELCVLRRAPSLEMMAGRPLDHHAEAALIRAAHAAGVMAPEVLVELEPADGIGSGYVMRCLAGSPDPNAMLAEAKPSVTIHDIARELVAVHRTPCSGLAVPVMDTAAALAELRRRFLEYGGDRPVLALALRWLEANLPP
;
A
#
# COMPACT_ATOMS: atom_id res chain seq x y z
N MET A 1 -7.63 -11.30 -26.17
CA MET A 1 -6.51 -12.26 -26.06
C MET A 1 -6.00 -12.19 -24.64
N ASN A 2 -5.96 -13.33 -23.93
CA ASN A 2 -5.49 -13.36 -22.54
C ASN A 2 -3.96 -13.37 -22.60
N HIS A 3 -3.30 -12.26 -22.29
CA HIS A 3 -1.85 -12.19 -22.26
C HIS A 3 -1.32 -12.98 -21.05
N SER A 4 -0.20 -13.68 -21.21
CA SER A 4 0.50 -14.20 -20.04
C SER A 4 1.00 -13.03 -19.18
N LEU A 5 1.20 -13.27 -17.88
CA LEU A 5 1.77 -12.26 -16.98
C LEU A 5 3.09 -11.69 -17.52
N GLU A 6 3.95 -12.56 -18.02
CA GLU A 6 5.24 -12.21 -18.60
C GLU A 6 5.11 -11.34 -19.85
N GLN A 7 4.16 -11.63 -20.74
CA GLN A 7 3.90 -10.83 -21.95
C GLN A 7 3.42 -9.42 -21.60
N GLY A 8 2.42 -9.31 -20.72
CA GLY A 8 1.90 -8.01 -20.29
C GLY A 8 2.94 -7.18 -19.55
N LEU A 9 3.75 -7.83 -18.70
CA LEU A 9 4.82 -7.16 -17.99
C LEU A 9 5.96 -6.72 -18.93
N THR A 10 6.30 -7.54 -19.94
CA THR A 10 7.24 -7.15 -21.00
C THR A 10 6.76 -5.89 -21.74
N SER A 11 5.47 -5.84 -22.09
CA SER A 11 4.85 -4.65 -22.71
C SER A 11 4.99 -3.41 -21.83
N ALA A 12 4.64 -3.53 -20.54
CA ALA A 12 4.75 -2.41 -19.59
C ALA A 12 6.19 -1.92 -19.41
N LEU A 13 7.17 -2.84 -19.25
CA LEU A 13 8.58 -2.49 -19.08
C LEU A 13 9.19 -1.86 -20.35
N ALA A 14 8.78 -2.31 -21.53
CA ALA A 14 9.25 -1.75 -22.79
C ALA A 14 8.88 -0.25 -22.94
N ARG A 15 7.74 0.20 -22.39
CA ARG A 15 7.34 1.62 -22.40
C ARG A 15 8.34 2.53 -21.70
N ILE A 16 9.11 2.00 -20.75
CA ILE A 16 10.11 2.74 -19.98
C ILE A 16 11.56 2.29 -20.30
N GLY A 17 11.75 1.51 -21.37
CA GLY A 17 13.07 1.08 -21.83
C GLY A 17 13.75 0.02 -20.95
N LEU A 18 12.99 -0.65 -20.09
CA LEU A 18 13.50 -1.75 -19.26
C LEU A 18 13.44 -3.10 -20.00
N ALA A 19 14.33 -4.02 -19.63
CA ALA A 19 14.41 -5.35 -20.23
C ALA A 19 13.19 -6.21 -19.87
N PRO A 20 12.90 -7.30 -20.63
CA PRO A 20 11.86 -8.25 -20.27
C PRO A 20 12.06 -8.80 -18.84
N PRO A 21 10.99 -9.15 -18.13
CA PRO A 21 11.08 -9.65 -16.76
C PRO A 21 11.68 -11.05 -16.73
N ALA A 22 12.53 -11.33 -15.74
CA ALA A 22 13.09 -12.65 -15.49
C ALA A 22 12.89 -13.06 -14.02
N GLY A 23 12.76 -14.37 -13.78
CA GLY A 23 12.65 -14.92 -12.42
C GLY A 23 11.40 -14.44 -11.66
N LEU A 24 10.24 -14.46 -12.30
CA LEU A 24 8.96 -14.10 -11.67
C LEU A 24 8.66 -14.99 -10.46
N GLU A 25 8.67 -14.39 -9.28
CA GLU A 25 8.38 -15.02 -8.01
C GLU A 25 7.13 -14.38 -7.38
N ARG A 26 6.11 -15.17 -7.11
CA ARG A 26 4.92 -14.68 -6.40
C ARG A 26 5.23 -14.53 -4.92
N LEU A 27 5.09 -13.32 -4.38
CA LEU A 27 5.24 -13.05 -2.97
C LEU A 27 3.96 -13.44 -2.21
N SER A 28 4.12 -14.13 -1.09
CA SER A 28 3.03 -14.40 -0.15
C SER A 28 2.83 -13.20 0.79
N GLY A 29 1.57 -12.85 1.08
CA GLY A 29 1.24 -11.74 1.99
C GLY A 29 0.22 -10.71 1.48
N GLY A 30 -0.21 -10.81 0.22
CA GLY A 30 -1.28 -9.95 -0.32
C GLY A 30 -2.68 -10.50 -0.02
N ALA A 31 -3.48 -9.76 0.74
CA ALA A 31 -4.94 -9.96 0.75
C ALA A 31 -5.52 -9.53 -0.61
N ASN A 32 -6.25 -10.40 -1.30
CA ASN A 32 -6.92 -10.19 -2.59
C ASN A 32 -6.09 -9.53 -3.73
N MET A 33 -4.80 -9.25 -3.55
CA MET A 33 -3.92 -8.62 -4.53
C MET A 33 -2.69 -9.48 -4.72
N GLU A 34 -2.13 -9.45 -5.92
CA GLU A 34 -0.91 -10.16 -6.23
C GLU A 34 0.29 -9.23 -6.13
N SER A 35 1.37 -9.73 -5.54
CA SER A 35 2.68 -9.11 -5.56
C SER A 35 3.67 -10.08 -6.16
N TRP A 36 4.45 -9.63 -7.13
CA TRP A 36 5.44 -10.44 -7.84
C TRP A 36 6.78 -9.75 -7.80
N ARG A 37 7.83 -10.46 -7.37
CA ARG A 37 9.22 -10.03 -7.46
C ARG A 37 9.82 -10.57 -8.75
N PHE A 38 10.65 -9.77 -9.42
CA PHE A 38 11.37 -10.17 -10.62
C PHE A 38 12.58 -9.27 -10.87
N SER A 39 13.45 -9.66 -11.78
CA SER A 39 14.51 -8.79 -12.32
C SER A 39 14.16 -8.28 -13.71
N SER A 40 14.64 -7.09 -14.06
CA SER A 40 14.60 -6.52 -15.39
C SER A 40 15.98 -5.93 -15.70
N GLY A 41 16.82 -6.71 -16.39
CA GLY A 41 18.24 -6.42 -16.47
C GLY A 41 18.87 -6.46 -15.08
N ASP A 42 19.56 -5.39 -14.69
CA ASP A 42 20.19 -5.24 -13.38
C ASP A 42 19.24 -4.71 -12.29
N GLU A 43 18.02 -4.31 -12.65
CA GLU A 43 17.04 -3.74 -11.72
C GLU A 43 16.19 -4.84 -11.08
N LEU A 44 16.05 -4.80 -9.75
CA LEU A 44 15.08 -5.61 -9.03
C LEU A 44 13.76 -4.85 -8.88
N CYS A 45 12.66 -5.51 -9.25
CA CYS A 45 11.35 -4.90 -9.32
C CYS A 45 10.31 -5.69 -8.52
N VAL A 46 9.25 -4.99 -8.14
CA VAL A 46 8.02 -5.58 -7.60
C VAL A 46 6.84 -5.10 -8.43
N LEU A 47 6.02 -6.03 -8.91
CA LEU A 47 4.71 -5.75 -9.49
C LEU A 47 3.66 -5.91 -8.40
N ARG A 48 2.84 -4.89 -8.19
CA ARG A 48 1.59 -4.99 -7.44
C ARG A 48 0.43 -4.91 -8.41
N ARG A 49 -0.49 -5.88 -8.36
CA ARG A 49 -1.65 -5.90 -9.26
C ARG A 49 -2.91 -6.50 -8.65
N ALA A 50 -4.04 -6.12 -9.23
CA ALA A 50 -5.28 -6.89 -9.22
C ALA A 50 -5.47 -7.56 -10.58
N PRO A 51 -5.56 -8.90 -10.64
CA PRO A 51 -5.83 -9.63 -11.87
C PRO A 51 -7.15 -9.24 -12.58
N SER A 52 -8.17 -8.80 -11.83
CA SER A 52 -9.42 -8.27 -12.37
C SER A 52 -9.86 -6.99 -11.66
N LEU A 53 -10.65 -6.16 -12.35
CA LEU A 53 -11.20 -4.92 -11.78
C LEU A 53 -12.23 -5.19 -10.68
N GLU A 54 -12.92 -6.33 -10.72
CA GLU A 54 -13.86 -6.75 -9.68
C GLU A 54 -13.17 -6.90 -8.31
N MET A 55 -11.90 -7.29 -8.30
CA MET A 55 -11.10 -7.38 -7.07
C MET A 55 -10.79 -6.00 -6.46
N MET A 56 -11.03 -4.91 -7.20
CA MET A 56 -10.94 -3.54 -6.72
C MET A 56 -12.28 -2.98 -6.21
N ALA A 57 -13.38 -3.73 -6.32
CA ALA A 57 -14.68 -3.29 -5.86
C ALA A 57 -14.67 -2.97 -4.36
N GLY A 58 -15.26 -1.82 -3.99
CA GLY A 58 -15.35 -1.36 -2.61
C GLY A 58 -14.07 -0.79 -2.01
N ARG A 59 -12.98 -0.69 -2.78
CA ARG A 59 -11.77 0.01 -2.32
C ARG A 59 -11.91 1.52 -2.47
N PRO A 60 -11.40 2.30 -1.50
CA PRO A 60 -11.42 3.76 -1.57
C PRO A 60 -10.41 4.33 -2.57
N LEU A 61 -9.38 3.55 -2.93
CA LEU A 61 -8.32 3.92 -3.87
C LEU A 61 -8.18 2.83 -4.92
N ASP A 62 -8.11 3.24 -6.18
CA ASP A 62 -7.63 2.39 -7.26
C ASP A 62 -6.09 2.41 -7.34
N HIS A 63 -5.52 1.60 -8.23
CA HIS A 63 -4.06 1.51 -8.37
C HIS A 63 -3.41 2.79 -8.89
N HIS A 64 -4.12 3.60 -9.68
CA HIS A 64 -3.58 4.85 -10.19
C HIS A 64 -3.48 5.89 -9.06
N ALA A 65 -4.52 6.00 -8.23
CA ALA A 65 -4.50 6.83 -7.03
C ALA A 65 -3.47 6.34 -6.00
N GLU A 66 -3.30 5.02 -5.85
CA GLU A 66 -2.26 4.43 -5.00
C GLU A 66 -0.84 4.76 -5.53
N ALA A 67 -0.60 4.61 -6.83
CA ALA A 67 0.67 4.96 -7.47
C ALA A 67 0.99 6.45 -7.31
N ALA A 68 0.00 7.33 -7.55
CA ALA A 68 0.16 8.78 -7.36
C ALA A 68 0.50 9.13 -5.90
N LEU A 69 -0.13 8.47 -4.93
CA LEU A 69 0.18 8.64 -3.52
C LEU A 69 1.59 8.20 -3.16
N ILE A 70 2.04 7.04 -3.68
CA ILE A 70 3.41 6.55 -3.45
C ILE A 70 4.44 7.51 -4.07
N ARG A 71 4.18 8.02 -5.29
CA ARG A 71 5.06 9.02 -5.92
C ARG A 71 5.16 10.29 -5.07
N ALA A 72 4.05 10.79 -4.54
CA ALA A 72 4.04 11.97 -3.68
C ALA A 72 4.81 11.72 -2.37
N ALA A 73 4.62 10.56 -1.74
CA ALA A 73 5.35 10.18 -0.53
C ALA A 73 6.87 10.07 -0.80
N HIS A 74 7.26 9.41 -1.88
CA HIS A 74 8.66 9.31 -2.30
C HIS A 74 9.27 10.69 -2.55
N ALA A 75 8.57 11.58 -3.27
CA ALA A 75 9.00 12.95 -3.52
C ALA A 75 9.09 13.79 -2.23
N ALA A 76 8.28 13.48 -1.21
CA ALA A 76 8.34 14.10 0.12
C ALA A 76 9.46 13.55 1.01
N GLY A 77 10.25 12.58 0.53
CA GLY A 77 11.37 11.99 1.26
C GLY A 77 11.00 10.85 2.20
N VAL A 78 9.78 10.32 2.12
CA VAL A 78 9.44 9.05 2.77
C VAL A 78 10.26 7.95 2.11
N MET A 79 10.71 6.95 2.89
CA MET A 79 11.31 5.71 2.38
C MET A 79 10.27 4.81 1.65
N ALA A 80 9.57 5.39 0.68
CA ALA A 80 8.65 4.71 -0.24
C ALA A 80 9.39 4.26 -1.50
N PRO A 81 8.98 3.15 -2.13
CA PRO A 81 9.58 2.69 -3.38
C PRO A 81 9.30 3.66 -4.52
N GLU A 82 10.21 3.72 -5.49
CA GLU A 82 9.98 4.44 -6.73
C GLU A 82 9.03 3.65 -7.64
N VAL A 83 7.91 4.25 -8.02
CA VAL A 83 7.00 3.67 -9.01
C VAL A 83 7.58 3.89 -10.41
N LEU A 84 7.88 2.80 -11.12
CA LEU A 84 8.53 2.83 -12.42
C LEU A 84 7.51 2.97 -13.56
N VAL A 85 6.46 2.14 -13.56
CA VAL A 85 5.45 2.13 -14.61
C VAL A 85 4.11 1.61 -14.08
N GLU A 86 3.01 2.22 -14.50
CA GLU A 86 1.66 1.75 -14.22
C GLU A 86 1.18 0.84 -15.36
N LEU A 87 0.37 -0.17 -15.02
CA LEU A 87 -0.22 -1.06 -16.02
C LEU A 87 -1.32 -0.33 -16.78
N GLU A 88 -1.34 -0.53 -18.10
CA GLU A 88 -2.39 -0.05 -18.97
C GLU A 88 -3.31 -1.20 -19.38
N PRO A 89 -4.58 -0.93 -19.77
CA PRO A 89 -5.49 -1.97 -20.24
C PRO A 89 -4.91 -2.82 -21.39
N ALA A 90 -4.05 -2.23 -22.22
CA ALA A 90 -3.37 -2.89 -23.33
C ALA A 90 -2.39 -3.99 -22.88
N ASP A 91 -1.86 -3.91 -21.66
CA ASP A 91 -0.95 -4.94 -21.11
C ASP A 91 -1.70 -6.24 -20.82
N GLY A 92 -3.04 -6.21 -20.71
CA GLY A 92 -3.87 -7.40 -20.61
C GLY A 92 -3.68 -8.24 -19.33
N ILE A 93 -3.06 -7.67 -18.30
CA ILE A 93 -2.70 -8.35 -17.05
C ILE A 93 -3.34 -7.71 -15.80
N GLY A 94 -4.43 -6.97 -15.98
CA GLY A 94 -5.20 -6.35 -14.90
C GLY A 94 -4.82 -4.89 -14.65
N SER A 95 -5.01 -4.44 -13.41
CA SER A 95 -4.62 -3.08 -12.97
C SER A 95 -3.51 -3.18 -11.92
N GLY A 96 -2.60 -2.22 -11.89
CA GLY A 96 -1.43 -2.32 -11.04
C GLY A 96 -0.30 -1.39 -11.46
N TYR A 97 0.85 -1.57 -10.84
CA TYR A 97 2.08 -0.86 -11.17
C TYR A 97 3.32 -1.66 -10.77
N VAL A 98 4.42 -1.36 -11.44
CA VAL A 98 5.76 -1.83 -11.13
C VAL A 98 6.50 -0.75 -10.35
N MET A 99 7.20 -1.16 -9.32
CA MET A 99 8.05 -0.31 -8.49
C MET A 99 9.41 -0.96 -8.26
N ARG A 100 10.42 -0.15 -7.92
CA ARG A 100 11.73 -0.66 -7.51
C ARG A 100 11.58 -1.52 -6.24
N CYS A 101 12.26 -2.67 -6.23
CA CYS A 101 12.33 -3.52 -5.06
C CYS A 101 13.27 -2.90 -4.02
N LEU A 102 12.74 -2.55 -2.84
CA LEU A 102 13.56 -2.09 -1.73
C LEU A 102 14.33 -3.25 -1.12
N ALA A 103 15.59 -2.99 -0.76
CA ALA A 103 16.39 -3.93 0.01
C ALA A 103 15.84 -4.06 1.44
N GLY A 104 15.90 -5.26 2.00
CA GLY A 104 15.43 -5.56 3.35
C GLY A 104 14.48 -6.73 3.41
N SER A 105 13.94 -6.98 4.60
CA SER A 105 12.98 -8.05 4.88
C SER A 105 11.74 -7.47 5.55
N PRO A 106 10.51 -7.92 5.18
CA PRO A 106 9.29 -7.60 5.90
C PRO A 106 9.09 -8.49 7.14
N ASP A 107 10.00 -9.43 7.45
CA ASP A 107 9.88 -10.34 8.58
C ASP A 107 10.06 -9.60 9.92
N PRO A 108 9.00 -9.52 10.76
CA PRO A 108 9.09 -8.82 12.03
C PRO A 108 10.06 -9.46 13.02
N ASN A 109 10.23 -10.79 13.01
CA ASN A 109 11.13 -11.48 13.92
C ASN A 109 12.59 -11.22 13.55
N ALA A 110 12.92 -11.26 12.26
CA ALA A 110 14.25 -10.92 11.77
C ALA A 110 14.60 -9.47 12.10
N MET A 111 13.67 -8.53 11.88
CA MET A 111 13.85 -7.13 12.24
C MET A 111 14.07 -6.96 13.75
N LEU A 112 13.23 -7.58 14.60
CA LEU A 112 13.33 -7.44 16.06
C LEU A 112 14.60 -8.05 16.63
N ALA A 113 15.12 -9.14 16.04
CA ALA A 113 16.35 -9.79 16.49
C ALA A 113 17.60 -8.88 16.34
N GLU A 114 17.59 -7.99 15.34
CA GLU A 114 18.70 -7.07 15.06
C GLU A 114 18.43 -5.63 15.55
N ALA A 115 17.20 -5.35 15.98
CA ALA A 115 16.77 -4.01 16.35
C ALA A 115 17.55 -3.44 17.55
N LYS A 116 18.02 -2.21 17.39
CA LYS A 116 18.46 -1.36 18.51
C LYS A 116 17.30 -0.44 18.86
N PRO A 117 16.58 -0.63 19.98
CA PRO A 117 15.28 0.00 20.20
C PRO A 117 15.26 1.52 19.99
N SER A 118 16.26 2.25 20.51
CA SER A 118 16.34 3.70 20.35
C SER A 118 16.50 4.14 18.89
N VAL A 119 17.30 3.41 18.11
CA VAL A 119 17.52 3.70 16.68
C VAL A 119 16.26 3.35 15.89
N THR A 120 15.68 2.17 16.11
CA THR A 120 14.47 1.74 15.41
C THR A 120 13.28 2.67 15.68
N ILE A 121 13.09 3.10 16.93
CA ILE A 121 12.04 4.07 17.27
C ILE A 121 12.29 5.41 16.59
N HIS A 122 13.55 5.86 16.54
CA HIS A 122 13.91 7.09 15.85
C HIS A 122 13.64 7.02 14.35
N ASP A 123 13.99 5.91 13.70
CA ASP A 123 13.73 5.67 12.28
C ASP A 123 12.22 5.66 11.98
N ILE A 124 11.42 4.94 12.78
CA ILE A 124 9.96 4.92 12.64
C ILE A 124 9.38 6.33 12.81
N ALA A 125 9.83 7.07 13.82
CA ALA A 125 9.35 8.44 14.06
C ALA A 125 9.70 9.38 12.88
N ARG A 126 10.90 9.26 12.31
CA ARG A 126 11.30 10.02 11.12
C ARG A 126 10.37 9.74 9.94
N GLU A 127 10.11 8.47 9.63
CA GLU A 127 9.23 8.11 8.51
C GLU A 127 7.78 8.56 8.74
N LEU A 128 7.26 8.42 9.97
CA LEU A 128 5.92 8.93 10.32
C LEU A 128 5.80 10.44 10.12
N VAL A 129 6.83 11.20 10.52
CA VAL A 129 6.86 12.66 10.31
C VAL A 129 6.90 13.00 8.81
N ALA A 130 7.67 12.26 8.01
CA ALA A 130 7.72 12.46 6.56
C ALA A 130 6.35 12.18 5.90
N VAL A 131 5.68 11.09 6.31
CA VAL A 131 4.32 10.77 5.84
C VAL A 131 3.33 11.88 6.20
N HIS A 132 3.33 12.35 7.46
CA HIS A 132 2.43 13.43 7.89
C HIS A 132 2.67 14.77 7.18
N ARG A 133 3.87 14.99 6.65
CA ARG A 133 4.23 16.22 5.91
C ARG A 133 4.03 16.08 4.40
N THR A 134 3.68 14.89 3.91
CA THR A 134 3.48 14.67 2.48
C THR A 134 2.31 15.51 1.97
N PRO A 135 2.52 16.41 0.98
CA PRO A 135 1.43 17.19 0.43
C PRO A 135 0.42 16.30 -0.30
N CYS A 136 -0.83 16.33 0.12
CA CYS A 136 -1.92 15.56 -0.50
C CYS A 136 -2.73 16.37 -1.53
N SER A 137 -2.30 17.59 -1.86
CA SER A 137 -3.02 18.45 -2.81
C SER A 137 -3.13 17.77 -4.18
N GLY A 138 -4.35 17.62 -4.68
CA GLY A 138 -4.63 16.97 -5.96
C GLY A 138 -4.62 15.44 -5.92
N LEU A 139 -4.39 14.81 -4.75
CA LEU A 139 -4.49 13.37 -4.58
C LEU A 139 -5.87 12.98 -4.06
N ALA A 140 -6.39 11.84 -4.51
CA ALA A 140 -7.67 11.30 -4.06
C ALA A 140 -7.57 10.59 -2.70
N VAL A 141 -6.86 11.16 -1.72
CA VAL A 141 -6.69 10.55 -0.39
C VAL A 141 -7.97 10.75 0.42
N PRO A 142 -8.61 9.67 0.92
CA PRO A 142 -9.78 9.80 1.77
C PRO A 142 -9.42 10.56 3.05
N VAL A 143 -10.17 11.62 3.34
CA VAL A 143 -10.07 12.33 4.62
C VAL A 143 -10.97 11.62 5.62
N MET A 144 -10.40 11.19 6.74
CA MET A 144 -11.14 10.58 7.82
C MET A 144 -11.75 11.67 8.71
N ASP A 145 -13.08 11.75 8.73
CA ASP A 145 -13.79 12.51 9.76
C ASP A 145 -13.77 11.73 11.07
N THR A 146 -13.28 12.34 12.14
CA THR A 146 -13.06 11.65 13.42
C THR A 146 -14.38 11.26 14.09
N ALA A 147 -15.41 12.10 13.99
CA ALA A 147 -16.73 11.81 14.56
C ALA A 147 -17.41 10.66 13.80
N ALA A 148 -17.35 10.67 12.46
CA ALA A 148 -17.88 9.61 11.61
C ALA A 148 -17.13 8.29 11.81
N ALA A 149 -15.80 8.33 11.93
CA ALA A 149 -15.00 7.15 12.23
C ALA A 149 -15.36 6.54 13.60
N LEU A 150 -15.55 7.38 14.62
CA LEU A 150 -15.99 6.93 15.94
C LEU A 150 -17.42 6.35 15.90
N ALA A 151 -18.33 6.98 15.18
CA ALA A 151 -19.69 6.48 15.00
C ALA A 151 -19.71 5.10 14.32
N GLU A 152 -18.85 4.89 13.32
CA GLU A 152 -18.69 3.60 12.65
C GLU A 152 -18.10 2.52 13.58
N LEU A 153 -17.11 2.87 14.40
CA LEU A 153 -16.58 1.95 15.43
C LEU A 153 -17.67 1.57 16.44
N ARG A 154 -18.50 2.51 16.86
CA ARG A 154 -19.64 2.24 17.75
C ARG A 154 -20.68 1.34 17.08
N ARG A 155 -21.03 1.58 15.81
CA ARG A 155 -21.96 0.74 15.05
C ARG A 155 -21.47 -0.71 15.03
N ARG A 156 -20.21 -0.94 14.66
CA ARG A 156 -19.58 -2.28 14.65
C ARG A 156 -19.59 -2.92 16.03
N PHE A 157 -19.27 -2.16 17.08
CA PHE A 157 -19.30 -2.66 18.45
C PHE A 157 -20.69 -3.20 18.84
N LEU A 158 -21.76 -2.46 18.49
CA LEU A 158 -23.15 -2.89 18.74
C LEU A 158 -23.53 -4.11 17.90
N GLU A 159 -23.15 -4.14 16.63
CA GLU A 159 -23.38 -5.30 15.74
C GLU A 159 -22.67 -6.57 16.22
N TYR A 160 -21.53 -6.42 16.88
CA TYR A 160 -20.79 -7.52 17.49
C TYR A 160 -21.26 -7.86 18.92
N GLY A 161 -22.45 -7.38 19.31
CA GLY A 161 -23.13 -7.75 20.55
C GLY A 161 -23.11 -6.68 21.65
N GLY A 162 -22.22 -5.68 21.56
CA GLY A 162 -22.19 -4.56 22.50
C GLY A 162 -21.90 -4.92 23.96
N ASP A 163 -21.32 -6.10 24.22
CA ASP A 163 -21.29 -6.77 25.53
C ASP A 163 -19.94 -6.66 26.26
N ARG A 164 -19.02 -5.83 25.78
CA ARG A 164 -17.71 -5.60 26.40
C ARG A 164 -17.70 -4.25 27.14
N PRO A 165 -17.86 -4.21 28.48
CA PRO A 165 -18.01 -2.96 29.24
C PRO A 165 -16.84 -1.98 29.06
N VAL A 166 -15.61 -2.51 28.94
CA VAL A 166 -14.41 -1.69 28.72
C VAL A 166 -14.48 -0.93 27.39
N LEU A 167 -14.92 -1.58 26.31
CA LEU A 167 -15.09 -0.92 25.01
C LEU A 167 -16.28 0.05 25.02
N ALA A 168 -17.39 -0.31 25.68
CA ALA A 168 -18.53 0.59 25.82
C ALA A 168 -18.14 1.89 26.56
N LEU A 169 -17.36 1.78 27.64
CA LEU A 169 -16.84 2.93 28.37
C LEU A 169 -15.88 3.75 27.51
N ALA A 170 -14.95 3.12 26.80
CA ALA A 170 -14.01 3.81 25.92
C ALA A 170 -14.72 4.58 24.81
N LEU A 171 -15.71 3.98 24.14
CA LEU A 171 -16.52 4.65 23.12
C LEU A 171 -17.27 5.85 23.69
N ARG A 172 -17.93 5.69 24.85
CA ARG A 172 -18.62 6.78 25.53
C ARG A 172 -17.70 7.93 25.89
N TRP A 173 -16.49 7.62 26.38
CA TRP A 173 -15.52 8.64 26.72
C TRP A 173 -15.03 9.38 25.46
N LEU A 174 -14.72 8.66 24.38
CA LEU A 174 -14.29 9.26 23.11
C LEU A 174 -15.37 10.18 22.52
N GLU A 175 -16.65 9.79 22.60
CA GLU A 175 -17.78 10.62 22.13
C GLU A 175 -17.85 11.95 22.87
N ALA A 176 -17.58 11.95 24.18
CA ALA A 176 -17.60 13.14 25.02
C ALA A 176 -16.34 14.01 24.90
N ASN A 177 -15.28 13.50 24.27
CA ASN A 177 -13.96 14.13 24.21
C ASN A 177 -13.43 14.20 22.77
N LEU A 178 -14.33 14.36 21.78
CA LEU A 178 -13.91 14.61 20.41
C LEU A 178 -13.05 15.89 20.36
N PRO A 179 -11.89 15.87 19.71
CA PRO A 179 -11.11 17.07 19.45
C PRO A 179 -11.95 18.12 18.69
N PRO A 180 -11.70 19.42 18.91
CA PRO A 180 -12.38 20.49 18.19
C PRO A 180 -12.10 20.48 16.69
#